data_AF-A0A2M9IVN6-F1
#
_entry.id   AF-A0A2M9IVN6-F1
#
_cell.length_a   1.000
_cell.length_b   1.000
_cell.length_c   1.000
_cell.angle_alpha   90.00
_cell.angle_beta   90.00
_cell.angle_gamma   90.00
#
_symmetry.space_group_name_H-M   'P 1'
#
loop_
_entity.id
_entity.type
_entity.pdbx_description
1 polymer ?
#
loop_
_entity_poly.entity_id
_entity_poly.type
_entity_poly.pdbx_seq_one_letter_code
_entity_poly.pdbx_strand_id
1 'polypeptide(L)'
;MPAAVWTGRNATPEQAAVDITTALADELALTATPLSTILPAESTGTPAGSLLPPRPRLSGMPAPTHCFLYIDAQSPRPFELRASVLTGRSGIRRSLGLGHLWYAVPLTPPVPSPLELSVPGGGAPGHFEGDPAVAGRLNGNTPLLDAARALTPATAGPDRNHTWQAASRLAIEPLPEGSVLRVQTLHRPTARAWSLGSRAVLDFAARVESSLG
;
A
#
# COMPACT_ATOMS: atom_id res chain seq x y z
N MET A 1 9.13 21.19 -12.78
CA MET A 1 8.18 20.20 -12.23
C MET A 1 8.78 18.82 -12.41
N PRO A 2 9.27 18.13 -11.39
CA PRO A 2 9.40 16.69 -11.50
C PRO A 2 7.98 16.13 -11.46
N ALA A 3 7.67 15.28 -12.42
CA ALA A 3 6.37 14.65 -12.49
C ALA A 3 6.20 13.79 -11.22
N ALA A 4 5.03 13.82 -10.59
CA ALA A 4 4.50 12.55 -10.08
C ALA A 4 4.65 11.59 -11.27
N VAL A 5 5.50 10.58 -11.18
CA VAL A 5 5.78 9.71 -12.34
C VAL A 5 4.60 8.77 -12.51
N TRP A 6 3.47 9.36 -12.88
CA TRP A 6 2.59 8.88 -13.90
C TRP A 6 2.49 10.02 -14.92
N THR A 7 3.09 9.84 -16.09
CA THR A 7 2.81 10.72 -17.23
C THR A 7 1.49 10.33 -17.88
N GLY A 8 0.39 10.35 -17.11
CA GLY A 8 -0.95 9.97 -17.57
C GLY A 8 -1.52 11.03 -18.50
N ARG A 9 -0.72 11.52 -19.46
CA ARG A 9 -1.02 12.61 -20.39
C ARG A 9 -2.31 12.33 -21.18
N ASN A 10 -2.71 11.05 -21.29
CA ASN A 10 -3.94 10.54 -21.91
C ASN A 10 -4.51 9.28 -21.21
N ALA A 11 -4.18 9.02 -19.93
CA ALA A 11 -4.54 7.73 -19.31
C ALA A 11 -6.03 7.69 -18.89
N THR A 12 -6.73 6.62 -19.24
CA THR A 12 -8.06 6.27 -18.71
C THR A 12 -7.91 5.35 -17.49
N PRO A 13 -8.96 5.13 -16.68
CA PRO A 13 -8.95 4.13 -15.61
C PRO A 13 -8.51 2.73 -16.06
N GLU A 14 -8.84 2.33 -17.29
CA GLU A 14 -8.50 1.03 -17.85
C GLU A 14 -7.02 0.95 -18.18
N GLN A 15 -6.46 1.98 -18.83
CA GLN A 15 -5.02 2.07 -19.03
C GLN A 15 -4.28 2.07 -17.69
N ALA A 16 -4.85 2.73 -16.69
CA ALA A 16 -4.33 2.73 -15.33
C ALA A 16 -4.29 1.34 -14.69
N ALA A 17 -5.33 0.53 -14.88
CA ALA A 17 -5.34 -0.85 -14.43
C ALA A 17 -4.24 -1.67 -15.15
N VAL A 18 -4.10 -1.53 -16.47
CA VAL A 18 -3.07 -2.23 -17.26
C VAL A 18 -1.66 -1.86 -16.80
N ASP A 19 -1.39 -0.56 -16.61
CA ASP A 19 -0.07 -0.09 -16.19
C ASP A 19 0.31 -0.65 -14.79
N ILE A 20 -0.61 -0.62 -13.84
CA ILE A 20 -0.36 -1.13 -12.47
C ILE A 20 -0.21 -2.66 -12.47
N THR A 21 -1.07 -3.38 -13.19
CA THR A 21 -0.98 -4.85 -13.26
C THR A 21 0.29 -5.31 -13.97
N THR A 22 0.75 -4.58 -14.98
CA THR A 22 2.05 -4.82 -15.63
C THR A 22 3.21 -4.56 -14.67
N ALA A 23 3.19 -3.43 -13.96
CA ALA A 23 4.21 -3.13 -12.96
C ALA A 23 4.27 -4.20 -11.85
N LEU A 24 3.11 -4.69 -11.38
CA LEU A 24 3.05 -5.83 -10.45
C LEU A 24 3.64 -7.10 -11.06
N ALA A 25 3.29 -7.41 -12.30
CA ALA A 25 3.79 -8.58 -13.00
C ALA A 25 5.31 -8.56 -13.10
N ASP A 26 5.90 -7.43 -13.46
CA ASP A 26 7.35 -7.24 -13.54
C ASP A 26 8.00 -7.30 -12.15
N GLU A 27 7.44 -6.60 -11.16
CA GLU A 27 7.98 -6.55 -9.79
C GLU A 27 7.93 -7.88 -9.07
N LEU A 28 6.91 -8.70 -9.33
CA LEU A 28 6.71 -9.97 -8.63
C LEU A 28 7.03 -11.18 -9.50
N ALA A 29 7.46 -10.96 -10.75
CA ALA A 29 7.65 -11.99 -11.76
C ALA A 29 6.41 -12.89 -11.89
N LEU A 30 5.22 -12.27 -11.96
CA LEU A 30 3.95 -12.99 -12.02
C LEU A 30 3.85 -13.77 -13.33
N THR A 31 3.40 -15.02 -13.22
CA THR A 31 3.14 -15.87 -14.38
C THR A 31 1.78 -15.62 -15.03
N ALA A 32 0.90 -14.86 -14.37
CA ALA A 32 -0.42 -14.49 -14.86
C ALA A 32 -0.77 -13.06 -14.42
N THR A 33 -1.56 -12.37 -15.24
CA THR A 33 -2.09 -11.04 -14.89
C THR A 33 -3.05 -11.18 -13.71
N PRO A 34 -2.85 -10.41 -12.62
CA PRO A 34 -3.75 -10.47 -11.48
C PRO A 34 -5.13 -9.87 -11.82
N LEU A 35 -6.16 -10.30 -11.09
CA LEU A 35 -7.51 -9.78 -11.29
C LEU A 35 -7.56 -8.32 -10.86
N SER A 36 -8.10 -7.44 -11.71
CA SER A 36 -8.25 -6.02 -11.41
C SER A 36 -9.68 -5.54 -11.56
N THR A 37 -10.18 -4.77 -10.60
CA THR A 37 -11.49 -4.14 -10.62
C THR A 37 -11.36 -2.63 -10.44
N ILE A 38 -12.06 -1.87 -11.28
CA ILE A 38 -12.11 -0.41 -11.20
C ILE A 38 -13.35 -0.01 -10.42
N LEU A 39 -13.19 0.75 -9.34
CA LEU A 39 -14.28 1.35 -8.59
C LEU A 39 -14.29 2.87 -8.75
N PRO A 40 -15.46 3.50 -8.82
CA PRO A 40 -15.56 4.95 -8.96
C PRO A 40 -15.12 5.66 -7.66
N ALA A 41 -14.76 6.94 -7.75
CA ALA A 41 -14.21 7.72 -6.64
C ALA A 41 -15.17 7.88 -5.45
N GLU A 42 -16.47 7.90 -5.72
CA GLU A 42 -17.54 7.96 -4.73
C GLU A 42 -17.79 6.62 -4.02
N SER A 43 -17.21 5.52 -4.51
CA SER A 43 -17.36 4.21 -3.89
C SER A 43 -16.80 4.23 -2.46
N THR A 44 -17.62 3.73 -1.53
CA THR A 44 -17.23 3.44 -0.14
C THR A 44 -17.03 1.94 0.10
N GLY A 45 -17.45 1.11 -0.87
CA GLY A 45 -17.39 -0.34 -0.79
C GLY A 45 -16.01 -0.89 -1.13
N THR A 46 -15.83 -2.16 -0.81
CA THR A 46 -14.75 -3.03 -1.28
C THR A 46 -15.38 -4.19 -2.06
N PRO A 47 -14.65 -4.86 -2.96
CA PRO A 47 -15.12 -6.11 -3.55
C PRO A 47 -15.54 -7.11 -2.46
N ALA A 48 -16.53 -7.94 -2.77
CA ALA A 48 -16.98 -8.97 -1.83
C ALA A 48 -15.82 -9.90 -1.44
N GLY A 49 -15.65 -10.15 -0.15
CA GLY A 49 -14.55 -10.96 0.39
C GLY A 49 -13.23 -10.22 0.58
N SER A 50 -13.15 -8.92 0.25
CA SER A 50 -11.92 -8.14 0.37
C SER A 50 -11.44 -8.03 1.82
N LEU A 51 -10.14 -8.26 2.03
CA LEU A 51 -9.45 -8.11 3.30
C LEU A 51 -9.11 -6.65 3.63
N LEU A 52 -9.27 -5.75 2.65
CA LEU A 52 -9.06 -4.32 2.82
C LEU A 52 -10.28 -3.67 3.49
N PRO A 53 -10.06 -2.69 4.39
CA PRO A 53 -11.17 -2.04 5.06
C PRO A 53 -11.98 -1.17 4.09
N PRO A 54 -13.30 -1.02 4.35
CA PRO A 54 -14.14 -0.12 3.59
C PRO A 54 -13.62 1.30 3.70
N ARG A 55 -13.91 2.09 2.69
CA ARG A 55 -13.38 3.45 2.61
C ARG A 55 -14.24 4.38 3.46
N PRO A 56 -13.66 5.23 4.33
CA PRO A 56 -14.45 6.22 5.05
C PRO A 56 -15.13 7.16 4.06
N ARG A 57 -16.39 7.50 4.35
CA ARG A 57 -17.07 8.60 3.66
C ARG A 57 -16.30 9.87 3.95
N LEU A 58 -15.69 10.47 2.93
CA LEU A 58 -14.98 11.74 3.08
C LEU A 58 -16.00 12.83 3.38
N SER A 59 -15.99 13.34 4.61
CA SER A 59 -16.71 14.54 5.04
C SER A 59 -15.80 15.75 4.86
N GLY A 60 -15.51 16.13 3.61
CA GLY A 60 -14.63 17.25 3.27
C GLY A 60 -14.25 17.26 1.79
N MET A 61 -13.50 18.26 1.33
CA MET A 61 -12.96 18.30 -0.04
C MET A 61 -12.04 17.09 -0.24
N PRO A 62 -12.44 16.06 -1.01
CA PRO A 62 -11.61 14.88 -1.18
C PRO A 62 -10.34 15.28 -1.94
N ALA A 63 -9.22 14.62 -1.65
CA ALA A 63 -8.13 14.54 -2.63
C ALA A 63 -8.76 14.12 -3.96
N PRO A 64 -8.44 14.77 -5.10
CA PRO A 64 -9.22 14.70 -6.34
C PRO A 64 -9.06 13.33 -7.02
N THR A 65 -9.56 12.30 -6.36
CA THR A 65 -9.44 10.89 -6.73
C THR A 65 -10.35 10.65 -7.93
N HIS A 66 -9.79 10.07 -8.97
CA HIS A 66 -10.50 9.70 -10.19
C HIS A 66 -11.25 8.38 -10.03
N CYS A 67 -10.54 7.37 -9.53
CA CYS A 67 -11.04 6.01 -9.31
C CYS A 67 -10.13 5.28 -8.32
N PHE A 68 -10.58 4.10 -7.90
CA PHE A 68 -9.77 3.13 -7.18
C PHE A 68 -9.58 1.89 -8.03
N LEU A 69 -8.38 1.34 -8.00
CA LEU A 69 -8.05 0.07 -8.63
C LEU A 69 -7.84 -0.94 -7.52
N TYR A 70 -8.67 -1.97 -7.51
CA TYR A 70 -8.53 -3.13 -6.63
C TYR A 70 -7.91 -4.25 -7.41
N ILE A 71 -6.86 -4.85 -6.85
CA ILE A 71 -6.12 -5.94 -7.45
C ILE A 71 -6.07 -7.08 -6.45
N ASP A 72 -6.40 -8.27 -6.91
CA ASP A 72 -6.29 -9.52 -6.16
C ASP A 72 -5.30 -10.44 -6.90
N ALA A 73 -4.28 -10.88 -6.18
CA ALA A 73 -3.22 -11.72 -6.69
C ALA A 73 -2.97 -12.89 -5.73
N GLN A 74 -2.84 -14.09 -6.31
CA GLN A 74 -2.69 -15.34 -5.54
C GLN A 74 -1.24 -15.86 -5.51
N SER A 75 -0.37 -15.34 -6.39
CA SER A 75 1.02 -15.74 -6.56
C SER A 75 1.91 -14.47 -6.57
N PRO A 76 3.16 -14.50 -6.06
CA PRO A 76 3.84 -15.62 -5.41
C PRO A 76 3.28 -15.96 -4.00
N ARG A 77 2.46 -15.08 -3.45
CA ARG A 77 1.62 -15.33 -2.28
C ARG A 77 0.31 -14.54 -2.43
N PRO A 78 -0.78 -14.95 -1.77
CA PRO A 78 -2.03 -14.18 -1.72
C PRO A 78 -1.82 -12.75 -1.19
N PHE A 79 -2.33 -11.75 -1.90
CA PHE A 79 -2.48 -10.38 -1.41
C PHE A 79 -3.54 -9.61 -2.20
N GLU A 80 -4.07 -8.58 -1.56
CA GLU A 80 -4.88 -7.55 -2.19
C GLU A 80 -4.13 -6.22 -2.21
N LEU A 81 -4.36 -5.43 -3.26
CA LEU A 81 -3.90 -4.05 -3.39
C LEU A 81 -5.06 -3.15 -3.80
N ARG A 82 -5.31 -2.09 -3.02
CA ARG A 82 -6.08 -0.93 -3.46
C ARG A 82 -5.12 0.21 -3.80
N ALA A 83 -5.10 0.62 -5.06
CA ALA A 83 -4.43 1.81 -5.53
C ALA A 83 -5.44 2.96 -5.73
N SER A 84 -5.14 4.13 -5.19
CA SER A 84 -5.92 5.35 -5.45
C SER A 84 -5.37 6.02 -6.71
N VAL A 85 -6.22 6.27 -7.71
CA VAL A 85 -5.83 7.01 -8.92
C VAL A 85 -6.30 8.45 -8.76
N LEU A 86 -5.39 9.40 -8.80
CA LEU A 86 -5.65 10.83 -8.62
C LEU A 86 -5.80 11.52 -9.97
N THR A 87 -6.71 12.48 -10.06
CA THR A 87 -6.74 13.46 -11.15
C THR A 87 -5.78 14.60 -10.83
N GLY A 88 -5.05 15.04 -11.85
CA GLY A 88 -4.13 16.17 -11.78
C GLY A 88 -4.06 16.92 -13.10
N ARG A 89 -3.14 17.88 -13.17
CA ARG A 89 -2.80 18.62 -14.39
C ARG A 89 -1.30 18.58 -14.64
N SER A 90 -0.91 18.36 -15.89
CA SER A 90 0.46 18.54 -16.37
C SER A 90 0.43 19.60 -17.47
N GLY A 91 0.80 20.83 -17.10
CA GLY A 91 0.58 22.02 -17.94
C GLY A 91 -0.91 22.28 -18.16
N ILE A 92 -1.35 22.39 -19.42
CA ILE A 92 -2.75 22.65 -19.80
C ILE A 92 -3.61 21.37 -19.92
N ARG A 93 -3.02 20.17 -19.83
CA ARG A 93 -3.72 18.90 -20.04
C ARG A 93 -4.04 18.21 -18.71
N ARG A 94 -5.18 17.53 -18.65
CA ARG A 94 -5.52 16.62 -17.54
C ARG A 94 -4.55 15.44 -17.55
N SER A 95 -4.15 14.99 -16.36
CA SER A 95 -3.32 13.80 -16.19
C SER A 95 -3.81 12.96 -15.01
N LEU A 96 -3.63 11.64 -15.08
CA LEU A 96 -3.79 10.77 -13.92
C LEU A 96 -2.47 10.55 -13.19
N GLY A 97 -2.56 10.36 -11.88
CA GLY A 97 -1.45 10.13 -10.96
C GLY A 97 -1.76 8.99 -10.00
N LEU A 98 -0.71 8.39 -9.41
CA LEU A 98 -0.86 7.34 -8.41
C LEU A 98 -0.82 7.96 -7.00
N GLY A 99 -1.86 7.71 -6.22
CA GLY A 99 -1.98 8.14 -4.83
C GLY A 99 -1.50 7.06 -3.86
N HIS A 100 -2.24 6.89 -2.76
CA HIS A 100 -1.95 5.84 -1.77
C HIS A 100 -2.14 4.45 -2.34
N LEU A 101 -1.26 3.56 -1.92
CA LEU A 101 -1.34 2.12 -2.08
C LEU A 101 -1.73 1.52 -0.73
N TRP A 102 -2.70 0.62 -0.71
CA TRP A 102 -3.12 -0.09 0.48
C TRP A 102 -3.10 -1.59 0.22
N TYR A 103 -2.17 -2.28 0.85
CA TYR A 103 -2.02 -3.72 0.77
C TYR A 103 -2.73 -4.41 1.93
N ALA A 104 -3.28 -5.60 1.64
CA ALA A 104 -3.66 -6.59 2.63
C ALA A 104 -3.01 -7.92 2.26
N VAL A 105 -2.22 -8.49 3.18
CA VAL A 105 -1.52 -9.76 2.98
C VAL A 105 -1.92 -10.71 4.10
N PRO A 106 -2.59 -11.83 3.79
CA PRO A 106 -2.83 -12.90 4.77
C PRO A 106 -1.52 -13.40 5.38
N LEU A 107 -1.54 -13.57 6.70
CA LEU A 107 -0.49 -14.20 7.48
C LEU A 107 -1.01 -15.52 8.04
N THR A 108 -0.15 -16.52 8.07
CA THR A 108 -0.45 -17.86 8.58
C THR A 108 -0.55 -17.89 10.12
N PRO A 109 0.39 -17.26 10.87
CA PRO A 109 0.31 -17.26 12.33
C PRO A 109 -0.82 -16.32 12.80
N PRO A 110 -1.75 -16.81 13.65
CA PRO A 110 -2.77 -15.95 14.22
C PRO A 110 -2.15 -15.02 15.27
N VAL A 111 -2.51 -13.75 15.25
CA VAL A 111 -2.28 -12.81 16.34
C VAL A 111 -3.54 -12.72 17.22
N PRO A 112 -3.41 -12.64 18.55
CA PRO A 112 -4.57 -12.62 19.44
C PRO A 112 -5.27 -11.26 19.50
N SER A 113 -4.58 -10.19 19.13
CA SER A 113 -5.11 -8.82 19.14
C SER A 113 -4.43 -7.97 18.07
N PRO A 114 -5.03 -6.83 17.68
CA PRO A 114 -4.42 -5.92 16.71
C PRO A 114 -3.06 -5.41 17.18
N LEU A 115 -2.10 -5.38 16.25
CA LEU A 115 -0.80 -4.74 16.43
C LEU A 115 -0.64 -3.61 15.42
N GLU A 116 -0.06 -2.49 15.84
CA GLU A 116 0.18 -1.34 14.97
C GLU A 116 1.61 -0.84 15.15
N LEU A 117 2.28 -0.51 14.05
CA LEU A 117 3.58 0.15 14.10
C LEU A 117 3.37 1.62 14.47
N SER A 118 3.94 2.04 15.60
CA SER A 118 3.86 3.41 16.05
C SER A 118 4.56 4.38 15.10
N VAL A 119 3.97 5.57 14.96
CA VAL A 119 4.57 6.65 14.17
C VAL A 119 5.81 7.13 14.92
N PRO A 120 7.00 7.19 14.28
CA PRO A 120 8.20 7.70 14.93
C PRO A 120 7.97 9.13 15.45
N GLY A 121 8.23 9.35 16.74
CA GLY A 121 8.06 10.64 17.40
C GLY A 121 9.25 10.95 18.31
N GLY A 122 9.64 12.23 18.39
CA GLY A 122 10.60 12.71 19.40
C GLY A 122 11.99 12.04 19.38
N GLY A 123 12.43 11.52 18.24
CA GLY A 123 13.72 10.83 18.10
C GLY A 123 13.70 9.33 18.42
N ALA A 124 12.58 8.78 18.89
CA ALA A 124 12.43 7.34 19.11
C ALA A 124 12.07 6.61 17.80
N PRO A 125 12.68 5.45 17.50
CA PRO A 125 12.26 4.63 16.39
C PRO A 125 10.85 4.07 16.64
N GLY A 126 10.06 3.95 15.57
CA GLY A 126 8.76 3.29 15.63
C GLY A 126 8.89 1.83 16.07
N HIS A 127 7.92 1.35 16.83
CA HIS A 127 7.85 0.00 17.38
C HIS A 127 6.41 -0.52 17.28
N PHE A 128 6.23 -1.83 17.31
CA PHE A 128 4.91 -2.44 17.37
C PHE A 128 4.29 -2.24 18.76
N GLU A 129 3.07 -1.71 18.76
CA GLU A 129 2.17 -1.60 19.91
C GLU A 129 1.05 -2.63 19.78
N GLY A 130 0.51 -3.14 20.89
CA GLY A 130 -0.52 -4.19 20.90
C GLY A 130 -0.26 -5.25 21.97
N ASP A 131 -0.50 -6.53 21.64
CA ASP A 131 -0.18 -7.65 22.53
C ASP A 131 1.32 -7.66 22.94
N PRO A 132 1.67 -7.63 24.24
CA PRO A 132 3.05 -7.52 24.69
C PRO A 132 3.96 -8.67 24.23
N ALA A 133 3.44 -9.89 24.16
CA ALA A 133 4.23 -11.06 23.79
C ALA A 133 4.54 -11.08 22.29
N VAL A 134 3.55 -10.74 21.46
CA VAL A 134 3.73 -10.60 20.01
C VAL A 134 4.58 -9.38 19.67
N ALA A 135 4.25 -8.21 20.23
CA ALA A 135 5.00 -6.98 20.04
C ALA A 135 6.46 -7.15 20.47
N GLY A 136 6.73 -7.80 21.60
CA GLY A 136 8.08 -8.09 22.08
C GLY A 136 8.90 -8.91 21.08
N ARG A 137 8.31 -9.92 20.44
CA ARG A 137 8.97 -10.71 19.39
C ARG A 137 9.29 -9.89 18.15
N LEU A 138 8.32 -9.12 17.65
CA LEU A 138 8.52 -8.28 16.47
C LEU A 138 9.54 -7.16 16.73
N ASN A 139 9.46 -6.52 17.91
CA ASN A 139 10.36 -5.44 18.32
C ASN A 139 11.78 -5.93 18.63
N GLY A 140 11.94 -7.20 19.03
CA GLY A 140 13.25 -7.84 19.20
C GLY A 140 14.00 -8.07 17.88
N ASN A 141 13.34 -7.95 16.73
CA ASN A 141 13.94 -8.13 15.41
C ASN A 141 14.25 -6.77 14.75
N THR A 142 15.45 -6.23 14.98
CA THR A 142 15.86 -4.94 14.42
C THR A 142 15.76 -4.87 12.88
N PRO A 143 16.23 -5.88 12.12
CA PRO A 143 16.03 -5.90 10.66
C PRO A 143 14.56 -5.85 10.22
N LEU A 144 13.64 -6.41 11.01
CA LEU A 144 12.21 -6.30 10.74
C LEU A 144 11.72 -4.87 10.94
N LEU A 145 12.11 -4.21 12.02
CA LEU A 145 11.73 -2.80 12.28
C LEU A 145 12.31 -1.84 11.23
N ASP A 146 13.53 -2.09 10.74
CA ASP A 146 14.10 -1.33 9.61
C ASP A 146 13.26 -1.50 8.34
N ALA A 147 12.88 -2.75 8.03
CA ALA A 147 12.04 -3.04 6.88
C ALA A 147 10.64 -2.41 7.00
N ALA A 148 10.02 -2.47 8.18
CA ALA A 148 8.73 -1.85 8.47
C ALA A 148 8.77 -0.34 8.21
N ARG A 149 9.80 0.35 8.71
CA ARG A 149 10.01 1.79 8.47
C ARG A 149 10.22 2.12 7.00
N ALA A 150 10.98 1.30 6.29
CA ALA A 150 11.19 1.49 4.85
C ALA A 150 9.89 1.33 4.04
N LEU A 151 8.95 0.49 4.51
CA LEU A 151 7.67 0.26 3.85
C LEU A 151 6.66 1.38 4.03
N THR A 152 6.77 2.18 5.08
CA THR A 152 5.79 3.22 5.38
C THR A 152 6.41 4.62 5.34
N PRO A 153 6.96 5.06 4.19
CA PRO A 153 7.39 6.44 4.06
C PRO A 153 6.15 7.34 4.25
N ALA A 154 6.16 8.15 5.31
CA ALA A 154 5.13 9.15 5.55
C ALA A 154 5.16 10.29 4.52
N THR A 155 6.24 10.36 3.73
CA THR A 155 6.46 11.36 2.69
C THR A 155 6.90 10.74 1.37
N ALA A 156 6.32 11.19 0.26
CA ALA A 156 6.90 11.00 -1.06
C ALA A 156 7.24 12.37 -1.67
N GLY A 157 8.47 12.51 -2.15
CA GLY A 157 9.04 13.77 -2.66
C GLY A 157 10.48 13.96 -2.16
N PRO A 158 11.21 14.95 -2.72
CA PRO A 158 10.68 16.12 -3.40
C PRO A 158 10.49 15.90 -4.90
N ASP A 159 9.31 16.28 -5.39
CA ASP A 159 9.30 17.05 -6.63
C ASP A 159 9.69 18.51 -6.23
N ARG A 160 10.34 19.30 -7.11
CA ARG A 160 10.87 20.66 -6.80
C ARG A 160 9.85 21.61 -6.12
N ASN A 161 8.55 21.29 -6.14
CA ASN A 161 7.47 22.14 -5.64
C ASN A 161 6.51 21.44 -4.63
N HIS A 162 6.57 20.12 -4.40
CA HIS A 162 5.59 19.42 -3.55
C HIS A 162 6.17 18.26 -2.73
N THR A 163 5.78 18.21 -1.46
CA THR A 163 5.92 17.05 -0.57
C THR A 163 4.54 16.47 -0.32
N TRP A 164 4.34 15.20 -0.66
CA TRP A 164 3.10 14.49 -0.36
C TRP A 164 3.21 13.88 1.03
N GLN A 165 2.25 14.16 1.90
CA GLN A 165 2.12 13.48 3.18
C GLN A 165 1.03 12.42 3.08
N ALA A 166 1.36 11.19 3.45
CA ALA A 166 0.42 10.10 3.55
C ALA A 166 0.30 9.67 5.01
N ALA A 167 -0.90 9.18 5.38
CA ALA A 167 -1.01 8.38 6.58
C ALA A 167 -0.18 7.10 6.36
N SER A 168 0.98 7.04 7.02
CA SER A 168 1.82 5.85 7.09
C SER A 168 1.17 4.92 8.11
N ARG A 169 0.64 3.79 7.65
CA ARG A 169 0.01 2.80 8.52
C ARG A 169 0.52 1.41 8.21
N LEU A 170 0.99 0.71 9.25
CA LEU A 170 1.30 -0.70 9.19
C LEU A 170 0.68 -1.36 10.41
N ALA A 171 -0.23 -2.29 10.17
CA ALA A 171 -0.94 -2.99 11.23
C ALA A 171 -1.05 -4.47 10.90
N ILE A 172 -1.12 -5.30 11.94
CA ILE A 172 -1.48 -6.72 11.85
C ILE A 172 -2.80 -6.87 12.59
N GLU A 173 -3.86 -7.22 11.88
CA GLU A 173 -5.19 -7.37 12.46
C GLU A 173 -5.59 -8.85 12.51
N PRO A 174 -6.18 -9.33 13.62
CA PRO A 174 -6.74 -10.66 13.71
C PRO A 174 -7.99 -10.78 12.81
N LEU A 175 -8.13 -11.92 12.15
CA LEU A 175 -9.34 -12.32 11.42
C LEU A 175 -9.79 -13.72 11.90
N PRO A 176 -11.07 -14.10 11.68
CA PRO A 176 -11.55 -15.44 12.07
C PRO A 176 -10.69 -16.59 11.54
N GLU A 177 -10.10 -16.44 10.35
CA GLU A 177 -9.32 -17.48 9.67
C GLU A 177 -7.79 -17.31 9.82
N GLY A 178 -7.32 -16.30 10.56
CA GLY A 178 -5.89 -16.04 10.71
C GLY A 178 -5.58 -14.59 11.05
N SER A 179 -4.65 -13.98 10.32
CA SER A 179 -4.30 -12.58 10.53
C SER A 179 -3.96 -11.91 9.21
N VAL A 180 -4.09 -10.59 9.15
CA VAL A 180 -3.80 -9.82 7.94
C VAL A 180 -2.84 -8.70 8.27
N LEU A 181 -1.72 -8.68 7.56
CA LEU A 181 -0.85 -7.53 7.48
C LEU A 181 -1.50 -6.49 6.55
N ARG A 182 -1.73 -5.28 7.07
CA ARG A 182 -2.19 -4.13 6.32
C ARG A 182 -1.09 -3.10 6.23
N VAL A 183 -0.78 -2.66 5.01
CA VAL A 183 0.23 -1.62 4.76
C VAL A 183 -0.36 -0.52 3.90
N GLN A 184 -0.45 0.68 4.42
CA GLN A 184 -0.73 1.90 3.66
C GLN A 184 0.59 2.62 3.36
N THR A 185 0.88 2.78 2.08
CA THR A 185 2.15 3.32 1.58
C THR A 185 1.96 4.16 0.32
N LEU A 186 3.07 4.64 -0.24
CA LEU A 186 3.16 5.39 -1.48
C LEU A 186 4.01 4.62 -2.49
N HIS A 187 3.77 4.89 -3.77
CA HIS A 187 4.68 4.45 -4.83
C HIS A 187 6.05 5.13 -4.67
N ARG A 188 7.10 4.46 -5.15
CA ARG A 188 8.48 4.93 -5.05
C ARG A 188 8.98 5.34 -6.44
N PRO A 189 9.63 6.50 -6.60
CA PRO A 189 10.27 6.83 -7.87
C PRO A 189 11.45 5.87 -8.13
N THR A 190 11.65 5.48 -9.38
CA THR A 190 12.83 4.71 -9.81
C THR A 190 13.55 5.44 -10.94
N ALA A 191 14.76 5.00 -11.28
CA ALA A 191 15.52 5.60 -12.38
C ALA A 191 14.81 5.49 -13.74
N ARG A 192 13.92 4.51 -13.91
CA ARG A 192 13.21 4.22 -15.17
C ARG A 192 11.74 4.63 -15.14
N ALA A 193 11.09 4.59 -13.98
CA ALA A 193 9.69 4.97 -13.81
C ALA A 193 9.36 5.13 -12.32
N TRP A 194 8.65 4.16 -11.77
CA TRP A 194 8.18 4.07 -10.39
C TRP A 194 8.08 2.59 -10.01
N SER A 195 7.85 2.34 -8.73
CA SER A 195 7.65 1.03 -8.17
C SER A 195 6.50 1.06 -7.15
N LEU A 196 5.69 0.01 -7.13
CA LEU A 196 4.65 -0.23 -6.13
C LEU A 196 5.23 -0.71 -4.81
N GLY A 197 6.47 -1.21 -4.83
CA GLY A 197 7.14 -1.78 -3.67
C GLY A 197 6.53 -3.10 -3.22
N SER A 198 5.76 -3.77 -4.09
CA SER A 198 4.97 -4.95 -3.70
C SER A 198 5.86 -6.09 -3.23
N ARG A 199 7.02 -6.30 -3.87
CA ARG A 199 8.01 -7.29 -3.42
C ARG A 199 8.46 -7.04 -1.98
N ALA A 200 8.76 -5.80 -1.63
CA ALA A 200 9.16 -5.45 -0.27
C ALA A 200 8.04 -5.69 0.75
N VAL A 201 6.78 -5.47 0.36
CA VAL A 201 5.62 -5.76 1.21
C VAL A 201 5.48 -7.27 1.46
N LEU A 202 5.60 -8.09 0.41
CA LEU A 202 5.50 -9.55 0.52
C LEU A 202 6.68 -10.15 1.30
N ASP A 203 7.90 -9.68 1.04
CA ASP A 203 9.10 -10.08 1.79
C ASP A 203 8.97 -9.73 3.27
N PHE A 204 8.42 -8.55 3.58
CA PHE A 204 8.16 -8.14 4.95
C PHE A 204 7.12 -9.04 5.61
N ALA A 205 6.02 -9.39 4.93
CA ALA A 205 5.03 -10.33 5.44
C ALA A 205 5.68 -11.68 5.81
N ALA A 206 6.54 -12.23 4.95
CA ALA A 206 7.26 -13.47 5.24
C ALA A 206 8.19 -13.35 6.46
N ARG A 207 8.84 -12.20 6.65
CA ARG A 207 9.68 -11.93 7.84
C ARG A 207 8.86 -11.76 9.12
N VAL A 208 7.66 -11.18 9.03
CA VAL A 208 6.72 -11.11 10.14
C VAL A 208 6.34 -12.52 10.56
N GLU A 209 5.90 -13.37 9.63
CA GLU A 209 5.54 -14.76 9.96
C GLU A 209 6.69 -15.52 10.61
N SER A 210 7.90 -15.40 10.04
CA SER A 210 9.11 -16.03 10.60
C SER A 210 9.42 -15.55 12.03
N SER A 211 9.06 -14.31 12.37
CA SER A 211 9.25 -13.76 13.72
C SER A 211 8.15 -14.20 14.71
N LEU A 212 6.98 -14.59 14.20
CA LEU A 212 5.82 -14.97 15.00
C LEU A 212 5.78 -16.46 15.37
N GLY A 213 6.48 -17.32 14.61
CA GLY A 213 6.58 -18.75 14.88
C GLY A 213 6.39 -19.58 13.62
#